data_AF-A0A1I7X927-F1
#
_entry.id   AF-A0A1I7X927-F1
#
_cell.length_a   1.000
_cell.length_b   1.000
_cell.length_c   1.000
_cell.angle_alpha   90.00
_cell.angle_beta   90.00
_cell.angle_gamma   90.00
#
_symmetry.space_group_name_H-M   'P 1'
#
loop_
_entity.id
_entity.type
_entity.pdbx_description
1 polymer ?
#
loop_
_entity_poly.entity_id
_entity_poly.type
_entity_poly.pdbx_seq_one_letter_code
_entity_poly.pdbx_strand_id
1 'polypeptide(L)'
;MDMDETQDEKVTTYMIATINSATKSSTFSMLCKSAVETSSEENIWSLLTFDKQIRESDILDFLASSKSFMTRLWHLIITLRSKTALGTATTHIEVLKFGNSLAESGRQRLIPALSMFCSCITTFVQSIDDVDFTDSHLIFSMEELTSIVQILRDVSLGLIDLAFPEEFVPDFYAAEERKKESADRNLQQRNNSSITKQQEIK
;
A
#
# COMPACT_ATOMS: atom_id res chain seq x y z
N MET A 1 38.35 -13.65 10.66
CA MET A 1 36.93 -13.63 10.24
C MET A 1 36.46 -12.17 10.33
N ASP A 2 37.28 -11.23 9.84
CA ASP A 2 37.27 -9.82 10.29
C ASP A 2 37.23 -8.83 9.11
N MET A 3 36.98 -9.28 7.88
CA MET A 3 36.95 -8.40 6.70
C MET A 3 35.57 -7.84 6.36
N ASP A 4 34.48 -8.44 6.86
CA ASP A 4 33.11 -8.04 6.54
C ASP A 4 32.66 -6.85 7.40
N GLU A 5 33.00 -6.87 8.70
CA GLU A 5 32.62 -5.84 9.67
C GLU A 5 33.24 -4.47 9.35
N THR A 6 34.45 -4.44 8.77
CA THR A 6 35.13 -3.20 8.40
C THR A 6 34.54 -2.54 7.14
N GLN A 7 33.84 -3.30 6.30
CA GLN A 7 33.23 -2.77 5.08
C GLN A 7 31.89 -2.11 5.40
N ASP A 8 31.07 -2.74 6.24
CA ASP A 8 29.77 -2.21 6.65
C ASP A 8 29.91 -0.92 7.50
N GLU A 9 30.94 -0.85 8.35
CA GLU A 9 31.27 0.36 9.13
C GLU A 9 31.68 1.53 8.22
N LYS A 10 32.46 1.28 7.15
CA LYS A 10 32.84 2.31 6.16
C LYS A 10 31.64 2.80 5.36
N VAL A 11 30.76 1.88 4.94
CA VAL A 11 29.54 2.20 4.21
C VAL A 11 28.63 3.07 5.08
N THR A 12 28.41 2.67 6.34
CA THR A 12 27.62 3.44 7.31
C THR A 12 28.21 4.83 7.55
N THR A 13 29.54 4.93 7.71
CA THR A 13 30.24 6.21 7.87
C THR A 13 30.04 7.14 6.65
N TYR A 14 30.09 6.60 5.44
CA TYR A 14 29.83 7.35 4.20
C TYR A 14 28.37 7.83 4.10
N MET A 15 27.39 6.98 4.45
CA MET A 15 25.98 7.38 4.49
C MET A 15 25.78 8.56 5.46
N ILE A 16 26.35 8.46 6.66
CA ILE A 16 26.26 9.50 7.69
C ILE A 16 26.86 10.83 7.23
N ALA A 17 28.02 10.79 6.58
CA ALA A 17 28.66 11.97 6.02
C ALA A 17 27.78 12.64 4.95
N THR A 18 27.12 11.84 4.11
CA THR A 18 26.26 12.37 3.05
C THR A 18 24.96 12.94 3.60
N ILE A 19 24.33 12.28 4.57
CA ILE A 19 23.16 12.80 5.31
C ILE A 19 23.49 14.18 5.91
N ASN A 20 24.67 14.37 6.50
CA ASN A 20 25.09 15.68 7.03
C ASN A 20 25.12 16.76 5.94
N SER A 21 25.60 16.43 4.75
CA SER A 21 25.71 17.38 3.65
C SER A 21 24.36 17.73 3.02
N ALA A 22 23.44 16.76 2.95
CA ALA A 22 22.13 16.92 2.32
C ALA A 22 21.12 17.65 3.22
N THR A 23 21.35 17.68 4.53
CA THR A 23 20.37 18.19 5.50
C THR A 23 20.70 19.60 5.98
N LYS A 24 19.76 20.53 5.78
CA LYS A 24 19.86 21.91 6.33
C LYS A 24 19.52 21.97 7.83
N SER A 25 18.77 20.98 8.33
CA SER A 25 18.32 20.90 9.73
C SER A 25 19.13 19.86 10.49
N SER A 26 19.80 20.30 11.56
CA SER A 26 20.59 19.43 12.44
C SER A 26 19.74 18.33 13.08
N THR A 27 18.49 18.61 13.43
CA THR A 27 17.57 17.63 14.04
C THR A 27 17.19 16.54 13.04
N PHE A 28 16.86 16.93 11.82
CA PHE A 28 16.51 15.99 10.75
C PHE A 28 17.71 15.13 10.34
N SER A 29 18.90 15.72 10.28
CA SER A 29 20.16 15.00 10.09
C SER A 29 20.37 13.92 11.14
N MET A 30 20.19 14.27 12.42
CA MET A 30 20.38 13.35 13.53
C MET A 30 19.36 12.20 13.51
N LEU A 31 18.11 12.47 13.12
CA LEU A 31 17.09 11.45 12.94
C LEU A 31 17.44 10.47 11.82
N CYS A 32 17.88 10.98 10.66
CA CYS A 32 18.29 10.13 9.53
C CYS A 32 19.47 9.23 9.92
N LYS A 33 20.47 9.75 10.62
CA LYS A 33 21.59 8.95 11.13
C LYS A 33 21.13 7.88 12.12
N SER A 34 20.33 8.27 13.10
CA SER A 34 19.83 7.37 14.14
C SER A 34 18.99 6.23 13.54
N ALA A 35 18.24 6.50 12.47
CA ALA A 35 17.48 5.51 11.73
C ALA A 35 18.35 4.49 10.99
N VAL A 36 19.57 4.86 10.57
CA VAL A 36 20.54 3.95 9.95
C VAL A 36 21.34 3.17 11.02
N GLU A 37 21.78 3.83 12.08
CA GLU A 37 22.65 3.24 13.12
C GLU A 37 21.92 2.31 14.09
N THR A 38 20.72 2.69 14.55
CA THR A 38 20.02 1.96 15.62
C THR A 38 18.65 1.45 15.20
N SER A 39 18.13 1.91 14.04
CA SER A 39 16.86 1.52 13.38
C SER A 39 15.76 1.07 14.36
N SER A 40 15.55 1.84 15.43
CA SER A 40 14.49 1.58 16.40
C SER A 40 13.13 1.96 15.79
N GLU A 41 12.05 1.36 16.26
CA GLU A 41 10.70 1.70 15.77
C GLU A 41 10.37 3.18 15.99
N GLU A 42 10.76 3.74 17.14
CA GLU A 42 10.55 5.16 17.47
C GLU A 42 11.30 6.09 16.52
N ASN A 43 12.53 5.74 16.15
CA ASN A 43 13.32 6.52 15.20
C ASN A 43 12.66 6.51 13.82
N ILE A 44 12.15 5.36 13.37
CA ILE A 44 11.47 5.26 12.08
C ILE A 44 10.15 6.03 12.10
N TRP A 45 9.35 5.93 13.16
CA TRP A 45 8.13 6.74 13.29
C TRP A 45 8.44 8.24 13.26
N SER A 46 9.50 8.66 13.95
CA SER A 46 9.96 10.06 13.91
C SER A 46 10.40 10.46 12.51
N LEU A 47 11.08 9.58 11.79
CA LEU A 47 11.52 9.81 10.42
C LEU A 47 10.34 9.91 9.44
N LEU A 48 9.30 9.10 9.63
CA LEU A 48 8.08 9.12 8.82
C LEU A 48 7.29 10.44 8.95
N THR A 49 7.54 11.26 9.96
CA THR A 49 6.97 12.62 10.01
C THR A 49 7.52 13.55 8.93
N PHE A 50 8.67 13.19 8.35
CA PHE A 50 9.35 13.89 7.26
C PHE A 50 9.27 13.10 5.94
N ASP A 51 8.27 12.23 5.79
CA ASP A 51 8.19 11.28 4.68
C ASP A 51 8.32 11.95 3.30
N LYS A 52 7.58 13.05 3.10
CA LYS A 52 7.62 13.81 1.85
C LYS A 52 8.99 14.42 1.59
N GLN A 53 9.61 15.01 2.60
CA GLN A 53 10.92 15.65 2.47
C GLN A 53 12.00 14.64 2.11
N ILE A 54 11.94 13.45 2.71
CA ILE A 54 12.90 12.37 2.43
C ILE A 54 12.73 11.84 1.01
N ARG A 55 11.49 11.55 0.59
CA ARG A 55 11.20 11.04 -0.76
C ARG A 55 11.62 12.00 -1.88
N GLU A 56 11.64 13.30 -1.61
CA GLU A 56 12.05 14.34 -2.55
C GLU A 56 13.55 14.68 -2.45
N SER A 57 14.36 13.86 -1.76
CA SER A 57 15.78 14.13 -1.51
C SER A 57 16.66 12.91 -1.77
N ASP A 58 17.95 13.16 -2.02
CA ASP A 58 18.97 12.13 -2.21
C ASP A 58 19.15 11.22 -0.98
N ILE A 59 18.61 11.61 0.19
CA ILE A 59 18.61 10.80 1.42
C ILE A 59 17.87 9.48 1.19
N LEU A 60 16.88 9.47 0.30
CA LEU A 60 16.13 8.27 -0.05
C LEU A 60 17.06 7.15 -0.54
N ASP A 61 18.06 7.47 -1.37
CA ASP A 61 19.00 6.50 -1.94
C ASP A 61 19.85 5.83 -0.84
N PHE A 62 20.26 6.61 0.17
CA PHE A 62 21.00 6.10 1.31
C PHE A 62 20.13 5.21 2.21
N LEU A 63 18.90 5.64 2.49
CA LEU A 63 17.96 4.85 3.28
C LEU A 63 17.57 3.56 2.56
N ALA A 64 17.35 3.62 1.25
CA ALA A 64 17.06 2.47 0.40
C ALA A 64 18.21 1.46 0.36
N SER A 65 19.46 1.93 0.52
CA SER A 65 20.66 1.10 0.59
C SER A 65 20.92 0.49 1.98
N SER A 66 20.23 0.95 3.03
CA SER A 66 20.42 0.47 4.39
C SER A 66 19.52 -0.73 4.69
N LYS A 67 20.13 -1.92 4.84
CA LYS A 67 19.41 -3.15 5.17
C LYS A 67 18.64 -3.08 6.49
N SER A 68 19.25 -2.52 7.52
CA SER A 68 18.64 -2.37 8.84
C SER A 68 17.37 -1.51 8.78
N PHE A 69 17.47 -0.36 8.11
CA PHE A 69 16.34 0.54 7.93
C PHE A 69 15.22 -0.12 7.13
N MET A 70 15.53 -0.69 5.96
CA MET A 70 14.55 -1.32 5.07
C MET A 70 13.81 -2.47 5.75
N THR A 71 14.54 -3.36 6.42
CA THR A 71 13.97 -4.51 7.15
C THR A 71 13.05 -4.04 8.27
N ARG A 72 13.47 -3.02 9.04
CA ARG A 72 12.64 -2.52 10.13
C ARG A 72 11.42 -1.76 9.63
N LEU A 73 11.54 -0.93 8.59
CA LEU A 73 10.41 -0.23 7.99
C LEU A 73 9.36 -1.22 7.48
N TRP A 74 9.80 -2.29 6.79
CA TRP A 74 8.91 -3.36 6.37
C TRP A 74 8.23 -4.06 7.55
N HIS A 75 9.01 -4.41 8.59
CA HIS A 75 8.48 -5.02 9.80
C HIS A 75 7.40 -4.17 10.46
N LEU A 76 7.62 -2.85 10.54
CA LEU A 76 6.68 -1.89 11.10
C LEU A 76 5.37 -1.86 10.30
N ILE A 77 5.44 -1.95 8.96
CA ILE A 77 4.27 -1.97 8.09
C ILE A 77 3.43 -3.24 8.31
N ILE A 78 4.05 -4.42 8.31
CA ILE A 78 3.33 -5.70 8.43
C ILE A 78 2.82 -5.97 9.86
N THR A 79 3.42 -5.35 10.88
CA THR A 79 3.00 -5.50 12.28
C THR A 79 2.02 -4.42 12.73
N LEU A 80 1.77 -3.38 11.92
CA LEU A 80 0.85 -2.32 12.26
C LEU A 80 -0.56 -2.87 12.43
N ARG A 81 -1.08 -2.81 13.65
CA ARG A 81 -2.38 -3.38 14.04
C ARG A 81 -3.28 -2.33 14.67
N SER A 82 -4.57 -2.58 14.62
CA SER A 82 -5.54 -1.85 15.43
C SER A 82 -6.55 -2.81 16.02
N LYS A 83 -7.04 -2.48 17.21
CA LYS A 83 -8.12 -3.24 17.84
C LYS A 83 -9.40 -2.97 17.07
N THR A 84 -10.03 -4.02 16.57
CA THR A 84 -11.37 -3.92 15.98
C THR A 84 -12.42 -3.77 17.09
N ALA A 85 -13.62 -3.30 16.73
CA ALA A 85 -14.74 -3.18 17.68
C ALA A 85 -15.13 -4.53 18.31
N LEU A 86 -14.77 -5.64 17.67
CA LEU A 86 -14.99 -7.01 18.15
C LEU A 86 -13.86 -7.54 19.05
N GLY A 87 -12.86 -6.71 19.34
CA GLY A 87 -11.74 -7.05 20.24
C GLY A 87 -10.61 -7.86 19.60
N THR A 88 -10.76 -8.31 18.36
CA THR A 88 -9.69 -8.99 17.62
C THR A 88 -8.70 -7.95 17.05
N ALA A 89 -7.40 -8.19 17.22
CA ALA A 89 -6.37 -7.33 16.65
C ALA A 89 -6.00 -7.85 15.25
N THR A 90 -6.35 -7.09 14.22
CA THR A 90 -6.03 -7.39 12.82
C THR A 90 -4.97 -6.41 12.33
N THR A 91 -4.05 -6.87 11.48
CA THR A 91 -3.06 -5.96 10.86
C THR A 91 -3.75 -5.07 9.84
N HIS A 92 -3.26 -3.84 9.66
CA HIS A 92 -3.82 -2.96 8.65
C HIS A 92 -3.63 -3.51 7.24
N ILE A 93 -2.54 -4.22 6.99
CA ILE A 93 -2.29 -4.94 5.73
C ILE A 93 -3.39 -5.96 5.46
N GLU A 94 -3.73 -6.82 6.43
CA GLU A 94 -4.83 -7.79 6.25
C GLU A 94 -6.16 -7.09 5.97
N VAL A 95 -6.48 -6.02 6.68
CA VAL A 95 -7.72 -5.25 6.45
C VAL A 95 -7.79 -4.75 5.01
N LEU A 96 -6.70 -4.17 4.50
CA LEU A 96 -6.64 -3.69 3.11
C LEU A 96 -6.65 -4.82 2.09
N LYS A 97 -5.97 -5.95 2.34
CA LYS A 97 -5.97 -7.12 1.43
C LYS A 97 -7.39 -7.66 1.18
N PHE A 98 -8.28 -7.53 2.14
CA PHE A 98 -9.68 -7.94 2.02
C PHE A 98 -10.61 -6.80 1.52
N GLY A 99 -10.05 -5.70 1.02
CA GLY A 99 -10.83 -4.57 0.49
C GLY A 99 -11.62 -3.80 1.54
N ASN A 100 -11.22 -3.85 2.82
CA ASN A 100 -11.92 -3.13 3.88
C ASN A 100 -11.25 -1.77 4.15
N SER A 101 -12.06 -0.76 4.49
CA SER A 101 -11.54 0.55 4.87
C SER A 101 -10.87 0.52 6.24
N LEU A 102 -9.71 1.16 6.35
CA LEU A 102 -9.08 1.46 7.64
C LEU A 102 -9.76 2.66 8.33
N ALA A 103 -9.66 2.69 9.66
CA ALA A 103 -9.97 3.89 10.43
C ALA A 103 -8.96 5.01 10.13
N GLU A 104 -9.37 6.26 10.34
CA GLU A 104 -8.53 7.44 10.04
C GLU A 104 -7.15 7.37 10.70
N SER A 105 -7.09 7.01 11.99
CA SER A 105 -5.83 6.85 12.71
C SER A 105 -4.92 5.76 12.13
N GLY A 106 -5.51 4.72 11.53
CA GLY A 106 -4.77 3.68 10.83
C GLY A 106 -4.21 4.18 9.50
N ARG A 107 -5.03 4.90 8.73
CA ARG A 107 -4.60 5.53 7.47
C ARG A 107 -3.44 6.51 7.66
N GLN A 108 -3.55 7.39 8.66
CA GLN A 108 -2.52 8.39 9.00
C GLN A 108 -1.17 7.77 9.38
N ARG A 109 -1.15 6.51 9.82
CA ARG A 109 0.09 5.78 10.13
C ARG A 109 0.58 4.92 8.97
N LEU A 110 -0.32 4.20 8.32
CA LEU A 110 0.05 3.25 7.28
C LEU A 110 0.47 3.96 5.98
N ILE A 111 -0.23 5.02 5.57
CA ILE A 111 0.03 5.68 4.28
C ILE A 111 1.46 6.24 4.20
N PRO A 112 1.96 7.01 5.19
CA PRO A 112 3.34 7.50 5.15
C PRO A 112 4.37 6.36 5.14
N ALA A 113 4.14 5.32 5.94
CA ALA A 113 5.02 4.16 6.03
C ALA A 113 5.10 3.40 4.70
N LEU A 114 3.96 3.06 4.11
CA LEU A 114 3.90 2.40 2.80
C LEU A 114 4.48 3.28 1.70
N SER A 115 4.17 4.57 1.67
CA SER A 115 4.69 5.47 0.64
C SER A 115 6.21 5.61 0.72
N MET A 116 6.77 5.73 1.93
CA MET A 116 8.20 5.67 2.15
C MET A 116 8.80 4.36 1.64
N PHE A 117 8.24 3.22 2.08
CA PHE A 117 8.75 1.91 1.70
C PHE A 117 8.67 1.67 0.19
N CYS A 118 7.56 2.01 -0.46
CA CYS A 118 7.41 1.92 -1.91
C CYS A 118 8.45 2.77 -2.65
N SER A 119 8.82 3.93 -2.11
CA SER A 119 9.85 4.78 -2.72
C SER A 119 11.23 4.15 -2.53
N CYS A 120 11.57 3.72 -1.32
CA CYS A 120 12.83 3.05 -1.05
C CYS A 120 12.99 1.76 -1.86
N ILE A 121 11.96 0.91 -1.95
CA ILE A 121 12.05 -0.35 -2.69
C ILE A 121 12.16 -0.11 -4.20
N THR A 122 11.52 0.94 -4.72
CA THR A 122 11.67 1.33 -6.12
C THR A 122 13.11 1.76 -6.41
N THR A 123 13.67 2.64 -5.57
CA THR A 123 15.06 3.07 -5.66
C THR A 123 16.03 1.89 -5.53
N PHE A 124 15.81 1.01 -4.55
CA PHE A 124 16.62 -0.18 -4.34
C PHE A 124 16.60 -1.08 -5.58
N VAL A 125 15.42 -1.43 -6.10
CA VAL A 125 15.29 -2.29 -7.28
C VAL A 125 15.94 -1.66 -8.52
N GLN A 126 15.87 -0.33 -8.67
CA GLN A 126 16.54 0.39 -9.76
C GLN A 126 18.06 0.40 -9.64
N SER A 127 18.59 0.26 -8.42
CA SER A 127 20.04 0.23 -8.16
C SER A 127 20.69 -1.14 -8.31
N ILE A 128 19.91 -2.22 -8.40
CA ILE A 128 20.42 -3.60 -8.51
C ILE A 128 20.96 -3.84 -9.93
N ASP A 129 22.18 -4.38 -10.02
CA ASP A 129 22.80 -4.87 -11.25
C ASP A 129 22.93 -6.41 -11.23
N ASP A 130 23.28 -7.01 -12.38
CA ASP A 130 23.42 -8.47 -12.56
C ASP A 130 24.42 -9.09 -11.56
N VAL A 131 25.41 -8.32 -11.12
CA VAL A 131 26.46 -8.74 -10.16
C VAL A 131 25.90 -8.88 -8.74
N ASP A 132 24.89 -8.10 -8.37
CA ASP A 132 24.31 -8.15 -7.02
C ASP A 132 23.53 -9.46 -6.78
N PHE A 133 23.04 -10.07 -7.86
CA PHE A 133 22.38 -11.38 -7.81
C PHE A 133 23.36 -12.54 -7.58
N THR A 134 24.65 -12.38 -7.89
CA THR A 134 25.65 -13.44 -7.70
C THR A 134 26.27 -13.42 -6.31
N ASP A 135 26.42 -12.24 -5.73
CA ASP A 135 27.27 -12.03 -4.55
C ASP A 135 26.48 -11.89 -3.23
N SER A 136 25.16 -12.15 -3.24
CA SER A 136 24.28 -12.06 -2.06
C SER A 136 24.27 -10.69 -1.37
N HIS A 137 24.57 -9.62 -2.11
CA HIS A 137 24.58 -8.24 -1.59
C HIS A 137 23.19 -7.60 -1.50
N LEU A 138 22.14 -8.36 -1.83
CA LEU A 138 20.77 -7.88 -1.75
C LEU A 138 20.35 -7.63 -0.30
N ILE A 139 19.69 -6.49 -0.09
CA ILE A 139 19.09 -6.13 1.20
C ILE A 139 18.05 -7.17 1.63
N PHE A 140 17.21 -7.57 0.69
CA PHE A 140 16.22 -8.63 0.82
C PHE A 140 16.64 -9.81 -0.04
N SER A 141 16.55 -11.02 0.50
CA SER A 141 16.64 -12.24 -0.30
C SER A 141 15.54 -12.29 -1.36
N MET A 142 15.73 -13.10 -2.41
CA MET A 142 14.72 -13.28 -3.45
C MET A 142 13.38 -13.81 -2.91
N GLU A 143 13.42 -14.63 -1.85
CA GLU A 143 12.22 -15.13 -1.17
C GLU A 143 11.48 -14.00 -0.45
N GLU A 144 12.22 -13.16 0.29
CA GLU A 144 11.64 -11.98 0.96
C GLU A 144 11.06 -10.99 -0.04
N LEU A 145 11.78 -10.69 -1.13
CA LEU A 145 11.30 -9.80 -2.19
C LEU A 145 10.03 -10.34 -2.84
N THR A 146 9.97 -11.65 -3.10
CA THR A 146 8.77 -12.31 -3.63
C THR A 146 7.59 -12.13 -2.65
N SER A 147 7.82 -12.34 -1.36
CA SER A 147 6.80 -12.15 -0.31
C SER A 147 6.32 -10.69 -0.23
N ILE A 148 7.24 -9.72 -0.26
CA ILE A 148 6.95 -8.29 -0.27
C ILE A 148 6.07 -7.94 -1.49
N VAL A 149 6.46 -8.36 -2.69
CA VAL A 149 5.73 -8.09 -3.93
C VAL A 149 4.34 -8.72 -3.90
N GLN A 150 4.20 -9.96 -3.40
CA GLN A 150 2.90 -10.61 -3.24
C GLN A 150 1.99 -9.82 -2.29
N ILE A 151 2.51 -9.36 -1.14
CA ILE A 151 1.75 -8.56 -0.19
C ILE A 151 1.33 -7.22 -0.81
N LEU A 152 2.25 -6.50 -1.47
CA LEU A 152 1.93 -5.23 -2.13
C LEU A 152 0.89 -5.40 -3.25
N ARG A 153 0.98 -6.48 -4.03
CA ARG A 153 -0.03 -6.83 -5.04
C ARG A 153 -1.39 -7.07 -4.39
N ASP A 154 -1.45 -7.90 -3.36
CA ASP A 154 -2.73 -8.24 -2.71
C ASP A 154 -3.36 -6.99 -2.06
N VAL A 155 -2.56 -6.13 -1.44
CA VAL A 155 -3.02 -4.83 -0.92
C VAL A 155 -3.54 -3.96 -2.06
N SER A 156 -2.84 -3.91 -3.20
CA SER A 156 -3.26 -3.12 -4.36
C SER A 156 -4.61 -3.62 -4.92
N LEU A 157 -4.82 -4.94 -4.97
CA LEU A 157 -6.10 -5.52 -5.36
C LEU A 157 -7.22 -5.12 -4.40
N GLY A 158 -7.00 -5.24 -3.09
CA GLY A 158 -8.00 -4.82 -2.12
C GLY A 158 -8.26 -3.30 -2.13
N LEU A 159 -7.26 -2.46 -2.46
CA LEU A 159 -7.47 -1.04 -2.69
C LEU A 159 -8.33 -0.76 -3.94
N ILE A 160 -8.19 -1.57 -5.00
CA ILE A 160 -9.06 -1.50 -6.18
C ILE A 160 -10.49 -1.86 -5.79
N ASP A 161 -10.69 -2.96 -5.05
CA ASP A 161 -12.01 -3.38 -4.56
C ASP A 161 -12.66 -2.31 -3.68
N LEU A 162 -11.86 -1.60 -2.87
CA LEU A 162 -12.35 -0.52 -2.01
C LEU A 162 -12.69 0.76 -2.81
N ALA A 163 -11.93 1.06 -3.86
CA ALA A 163 -12.15 2.24 -4.71
C ALA A 163 -13.31 2.03 -5.69
N PHE A 164 -13.51 0.80 -6.12
CA PHE A 164 -14.56 0.37 -7.04
C PHE A 164 -15.29 -0.81 -6.41
N PRO A 165 -16.07 -0.58 -5.34
CA PRO A 165 -16.93 -1.64 -4.83
C PRO A 165 -17.77 -2.10 -6.00
N GLU A 166 -17.71 -3.39 -6.32
CA GLU A 166 -18.62 -3.97 -7.30
C GLU A 166 -20.05 -3.69 -6.80
N GLU A 167 -20.66 -2.62 -7.30
CA GLU A 167 -22.12 -2.48 -7.34
C GLU A 167 -22.60 -3.56 -8.30
N PHE A 168 -22.51 -4.83 -7.90
CA PHE A 168 -23.02 -5.93 -8.71
C PHE A 168 -24.54 -6.02 -8.56
N VAL A 169 -25.18 -5.04 -9.21
CA VAL A 169 -26.37 -5.15 -10.03
C VAL A 169 -27.58 -5.92 -9.48
N PRO A 170 -28.30 -5.44 -8.44
CA PRO A 170 -29.71 -5.78 -8.30
C PRO A 170 -30.59 -4.82 -9.11
N ASP A 171 -30.21 -3.54 -9.25
CA ASP A 171 -31.17 -2.55 -9.74
C ASP A 171 -31.20 -2.38 -11.26
N PHE A 172 -30.11 -2.59 -12.00
CA PHE A 172 -30.18 -2.45 -13.46
C PHE A 172 -30.95 -3.60 -14.12
N TYR A 173 -30.66 -4.86 -13.76
CA TYR A 173 -31.44 -6.00 -14.27
C TYR A 173 -32.89 -6.01 -13.72
N ALA A 174 -33.12 -5.68 -12.44
CA ALA A 174 -34.48 -5.62 -11.91
C ALA A 174 -35.27 -4.40 -12.40
N ALA A 175 -34.63 -3.31 -12.80
CA ALA A 175 -35.30 -2.17 -13.44
C ALA A 175 -35.63 -2.47 -14.91
N GLU A 176 -34.76 -3.19 -15.62
CA GLU A 176 -35.01 -3.64 -17.00
C GLU A 176 -36.19 -4.64 -17.03
N GLU A 177 -36.24 -5.60 -16.09
CA GLU A 177 -37.38 -6.52 -15.93
C GLU A 177 -38.69 -5.79 -15.58
N ARG A 178 -38.66 -4.83 -14.63
CA ARG A 178 -39.85 -4.02 -14.29
C ARG A 178 -40.35 -3.19 -15.47
N LYS A 179 -39.47 -2.69 -16.33
CA LYS A 179 -39.85 -1.97 -17.56
C LYS A 179 -40.46 -2.91 -18.61
N LYS A 180 -39.91 -4.12 -18.76
CA LYS A 180 -40.45 -5.13 -19.68
C LYS A 180 -41.83 -5.63 -19.25
N GLU A 181 -42.02 -5.92 -17.95
CA GLU A 181 -43.31 -6.33 -17.40
C GLU A 181 -44.40 -5.24 -17.47
N SER A 182 -44.02 -3.98 -17.37
CA SER A 182 -44.96 -2.86 -17.52
C SER A 182 -45.32 -2.59 -18.98
N ALA A 183 -44.41 -2.85 -19.93
CA ALA A 183 -44.72 -2.81 -21.35
C ALA A 183 -45.69 -3.93 -21.78
N ASP A 184 -45.47 -5.16 -21.32
CA ASP A 184 -46.34 -6.30 -21.65
C ASP A 184 -47.74 -6.17 -21.06
N ARG A 185 -47.86 -5.68 -19.81
CA ARG A 185 -49.18 -5.38 -19.20
C ARG A 185 -49.95 -4.31 -19.97
N ASN A 186 -49.27 -3.25 -20.41
CA ASN A 186 -49.90 -2.19 -21.20
C ASN A 186 -50.37 -2.70 -22.58
N LEU A 187 -49.61 -3.58 -23.24
CA LEU A 187 -50.02 -4.20 -24.51
C LEU A 187 -51.25 -5.11 -24.35
N GLN A 188 -51.28 -5.93 -23.29
CA GLN A 188 -52.44 -6.79 -23.01
C GLN A 188 -53.70 -5.97 -22.71
N GLN A 189 -53.58 -4.88 -21.94
CA GLN A 189 -54.73 -4.01 -21.63
C GLN A 189 -55.28 -3.30 -22.86
N ARG A 190 -54.39 -2.88 -23.78
CA ARG A 190 -54.76 -2.22 -25.03
C ARG A 190 -55.42 -3.17 -26.02
N ASN A 191 -54.96 -4.42 -26.08
CA ASN A 191 -55.58 -5.48 -26.89
C ASN A 191 -56.95 -5.88 -26.35
N ASN A 192 -57.09 -6.06 -25.03
CA ASN A 192 -58.39 -6.41 -24.43
C ASN A 192 -59.43 -5.29 -24.62
N SER A 193 -59.03 -4.02 -24.49
CA SER A 193 -59.92 -2.87 -24.71
C SER A 193 -60.40 -2.73 -26.16
N SER A 194 -59.60 -3.22 -27.12
CA SER A 194 -59.94 -3.19 -28.55
C SER A 194 -60.93 -4.31 -28.93
N ILE A 195 -60.87 -5.45 -28.24
CA ILE A 195 -61.80 -6.57 -28.42
C ILE A 195 -63.19 -6.23 -27.85
N THR A 196 -63.27 -5.57 -26.70
CA THR A 196 -64.55 -5.19 -26.09
C THR A 196 -65.32 -4.17 -26.94
N LYS A 197 -64.63 -3.21 -27.56
CA LYS A 197 -65.24 -2.22 -28.45
C LYS A 197 -65.78 -2.80 -29.76
N GLN A 198 -65.31 -3.98 -30.19
CA GLN A 198 -65.83 -4.65 -31.39
C GLN A 198 -67.07 -5.51 -31.10
N GLN A 199 -67.35 -5.83 -29.83
CA GLN A 199 -68.55 -6.57 -29.43
C GLN A 199 -69.76 -5.68 -29.16
N GLU A 200 -69.59 -4.37 -28.94
CA GLU A 200 -70.70 -3.41 -28.74
C GLU A 200 -71.27 -2.84 -30.06
N ILE A 201 -70.77 -3.26 -31.23
CA ILE A 201 -71.21 -2.77 -32.56
C ILE A 201 -71.94 -3.87 -33.37
N LYS A 202 -72.50 -4.88 -32.70
CA LYS A 202 -73.41 -5.86 -33.32
C LYS A 202 -74.71 -5.94 -32.53
#